data_AF-A0A2E3HXR8-F1
#
_entry.id   AF-A0A2E3HXR8-F1
#
_cell.length_a   1.000
_cell.length_b   1.000
_cell.length_c   1.000
_cell.angle_alpha   90.00
_cell.angle_beta   90.00
_cell.angle_gamma   90.00
#
_symmetry.space_group_name_H-M   'P 1'
#
loop_
_entity.id
_entity.type
_entity.pdbx_description
1 polymer ?
#
loop_
_entity_poly.entity_id
_entity_poly.type
_entity_poly.pdbx_seq_one_letter_code
_entity_poly.pdbx_strand_id
1 'polypeptide(L)'
;MEKRSIWSLMVLLGLTVSIYTLVGCGSEDPVKPKKKATSSIISVDSVYASDLDGGIMPEGLLNELATQGIKMGADSAVKVNQEGKEWLITDKENLQAYTATIESGKITFNKTTYIDYELEKDAVTKVYKDFVDFYNERKLTNVFKLWTNKSSDFLIVNIAENETIYADGQGVRGTLEKLAKGHHSTKNDRWNGSAISEMYIRSRGGRLEASIHTTNALRQGQTWGYLVKVGSKWLINKLESIETRNLNRHLKIEIGAKEQLDGIGYFDNKKHQVTL
;
A
#
# COMPACT_ATOMS: atom_id res chain seq x y z
N MET A 1 5.44 -39.81 55.00
CA MET A 1 5.60 -38.84 56.10
C MET A 1 7.02 -38.31 55.98
N GLU A 2 7.35 -37.04 55.77
CA GLU A 2 6.72 -35.72 55.91
C GLU A 2 7.45 -34.73 54.96
N LYS A 3 6.72 -33.95 54.15
CA LYS A 3 6.59 -32.47 54.16
C LYS A 3 7.89 -31.60 54.15
N ARG A 4 8.09 -30.94 53.00
CA ARG A 4 8.32 -29.49 52.73
C ARG A 4 9.10 -28.64 53.75
N SER A 5 10.09 -27.88 53.26
CA SER A 5 10.22 -26.44 53.58
C SER A 5 11.04 -25.67 52.52
N ILE A 6 10.35 -24.78 51.82
CA ILE A 6 10.88 -23.58 51.17
C ILE A 6 10.94 -22.52 52.27
N TRP A 7 12.01 -21.72 52.37
CA TRP A 7 12.02 -20.30 52.76
C TRP A 7 13.44 -19.84 53.13
N SER A 8 13.76 -18.59 52.75
CA SER A 8 14.86 -17.73 53.24
C SER A 8 15.99 -17.46 52.24
N LEU A 9 15.77 -16.47 51.36
CA LEU A 9 16.85 -15.55 50.98
C LEU A 9 16.25 -14.17 50.69
N MET A 10 16.16 -13.36 51.74
CA MET A 10 15.89 -11.93 51.67
C MET A 10 16.63 -11.24 52.82
N VAL A 11 17.11 -10.02 52.57
CA VAL A 11 17.71 -9.03 53.49
C VAL A 11 19.24 -9.11 53.64
N LEU A 12 19.96 -8.19 52.98
CA LEU A 12 20.64 -7.10 53.70
C LEU A 12 20.92 -5.89 52.80
N LEU A 13 20.54 -4.72 53.31
CA LEU A 13 20.63 -3.36 52.77
C LEU A 13 21.75 -2.62 53.51
N GLY A 14 22.45 -1.65 52.90
CA GLY A 14 23.37 -0.78 53.68
C GLY A 14 24.26 0.21 52.92
N LEU A 15 23.65 1.29 52.39
CA LEU A 15 24.12 2.68 52.24
C LEU A 15 25.60 3.06 52.53
N THR A 16 26.21 3.80 51.58
CA THR A 16 26.96 5.04 51.85
C THR A 16 26.78 6.06 50.70
N VAL A 17 26.66 7.34 51.06
CA VAL A 17 26.25 8.48 50.23
C VAL A 17 27.23 9.65 50.42
N SER A 18 27.55 10.32 49.30
CA SER A 18 28.06 11.71 49.09
C SER A 18 29.52 12.03 49.51
N ILE A 19 30.31 12.93 48.88
CA ILE A 19 30.10 14.29 48.31
C ILE A 19 31.20 14.64 47.25
N TYR A 20 30.80 15.34 46.16
CA TYR A 20 31.43 16.38 45.26
C TYR A 20 32.98 16.60 45.21
N THR A 21 33.63 16.92 44.06
CA THR A 21 33.46 18.13 43.21
C THR A 21 34.01 18.05 41.75
N LEU A 22 33.30 18.77 40.86
CA LEU A 22 33.68 19.60 39.68
C LEU A 22 35.12 19.55 39.07
N VAL A 23 35.23 19.43 37.73
CA VAL A 23 35.47 20.52 36.73
C VAL A 23 35.53 19.90 35.32
N GLY A 24 34.71 20.40 34.41
CA GLY A 24 34.76 20.12 32.97
C GLY A 24 33.84 21.09 32.23
N CYS A 25 34.32 22.31 32.00
CA CYS A 25 33.66 23.35 31.24
C CYS A 25 33.29 22.88 29.82
N GLY A 26 32.00 22.83 29.53
CA GLY A 26 31.45 22.87 28.19
C GLY A 26 30.15 23.64 28.26
N SER A 27 30.17 24.92 27.89
CA SER A 27 28.98 25.72 27.69
C SER A 27 28.11 25.03 26.64
N GLU A 28 27.00 24.43 27.06
CA GLU A 28 25.94 24.01 26.16
C GLU A 28 25.31 25.30 25.59
N ASP A 29 25.69 25.62 24.35
CA ASP A 29 24.95 26.60 23.56
C ASP A 29 23.46 26.23 23.59
N PRO A 30 22.54 27.18 23.84
CA PRO A 30 21.12 26.88 23.76
C PRO A 30 20.82 26.36 22.36
N VAL A 31 20.28 25.14 22.29
CA VAL A 31 19.82 24.50 21.05
C VAL A 31 18.97 25.52 20.30
N LYS A 32 19.54 26.11 19.23
CA LYS A 32 18.80 26.99 18.34
C LYS A 32 17.53 26.22 17.93
N PRO A 33 16.32 26.78 18.13
CA PRO A 33 15.13 26.12 17.65
C PRO A 33 15.33 25.88 16.16
N LYS A 34 15.22 24.61 15.73
CA LYS A 34 15.16 24.27 14.31
C LYS A 34 14.10 25.18 13.70
N LYS A 35 14.51 26.14 12.86
CA LYS A 35 13.58 26.89 12.01
C LYS A 35 12.67 25.84 11.39
N LYS A 36 11.36 25.92 11.69
CA LYS A 36 10.35 25.26 10.85
C LYS A 36 10.73 25.65 9.43
N ALA A 37 11.02 24.66 8.58
CA ALA A 37 11.14 24.92 7.16
C ALA A 37 9.84 25.62 6.78
N THR A 38 9.91 26.90 6.42
CA THR A 38 8.83 27.58 5.74
C THR A 38 8.61 26.81 4.47
N SER A 39 7.65 25.88 4.47
CA SER A 39 7.07 25.37 3.24
C SER A 39 6.53 26.61 2.55
N SER A 40 7.24 27.09 1.53
CA SER A 40 6.69 28.08 0.61
C SER A 40 5.47 27.43 0.00
N ILE A 41 4.30 27.79 0.53
CA ILE A 41 3.02 27.37 -0.01
C ILE A 41 2.98 27.99 -1.40
N ILE A 42 3.12 27.14 -2.42
CA ILE A 42 3.02 27.58 -3.82
C ILE A 42 1.53 27.63 -4.12
N SER A 43 1.06 28.82 -4.43
CA SER A 43 -0.35 29.05 -4.74
C SER A 43 -0.47 29.90 -5.99
N VAL A 44 -1.48 29.58 -6.80
CA VAL A 44 -1.83 30.25 -8.05
C VAL A 44 -3.32 30.59 -8.04
N ASP A 45 -3.76 31.42 -8.98
CA ASP A 45 -5.16 31.76 -9.14
C ASP A 45 -6.02 30.55 -9.56
N SER A 46 -7.27 30.50 -9.09
CA SER A 46 -8.26 29.49 -9.46
C SER A 46 -8.69 29.47 -10.93
N VAL A 47 -8.33 30.47 -11.75
CA VAL A 47 -8.66 30.50 -13.20
C VAL A 47 -8.26 29.24 -13.95
N TYR A 48 -7.23 28.50 -13.50
CA TYR A 48 -6.77 27.27 -14.15
C TYR A 48 -7.58 26.02 -13.78
N ALA A 49 -8.53 26.10 -12.83
CA ALA A 49 -9.24 24.92 -12.32
C ALA A 49 -10.00 24.16 -13.42
N SER A 50 -10.64 24.88 -14.35
CA SER A 50 -11.37 24.25 -15.46
C SER A 50 -10.45 23.48 -16.41
N ASP A 51 -9.24 23.97 -16.67
CA ASP A 51 -8.26 23.26 -17.50
C ASP A 51 -7.76 22.00 -16.79
N LEU A 52 -7.49 22.12 -15.48
CA LEU A 52 -7.08 20.97 -14.66
C LEU A 52 -8.17 19.91 -14.56
N ASP A 53 -9.45 20.30 -14.45
CA ASP A 53 -10.61 19.40 -14.53
C ASP A 53 -10.71 18.72 -15.91
N GLY A 54 -10.26 19.41 -16.96
CA GLY A 54 -10.08 18.83 -18.30
C GLY A 54 -8.86 17.91 -18.44
N GLY A 55 -8.05 17.75 -17.39
CA GLY A 55 -6.79 16.98 -17.44
C GLY A 55 -5.67 17.69 -18.22
N ILE A 56 -5.76 19.01 -18.37
CA ILE A 56 -4.83 19.82 -19.17
C ILE A 56 -3.92 20.61 -18.24
N MET A 57 -2.64 20.69 -18.60
CA MET A 57 -1.66 21.58 -17.96
C MET A 57 -1.48 22.85 -18.81
N PRO A 58 -2.15 23.97 -18.49
CA PRO A 58 -2.10 25.16 -19.33
C PRO A 58 -0.75 25.88 -19.23
N GLU A 59 -0.30 26.49 -20.34
CA GLU A 59 0.98 27.21 -20.42
C GLU A 59 1.08 28.36 -19.41
N GLY A 60 -0.03 29.08 -19.17
CA GLY A 60 -0.10 30.13 -18.17
C GLY A 60 0.24 29.64 -16.76
N LEU A 61 -0.28 28.47 -16.38
CA LEU A 61 0.03 27.83 -15.11
C LEU A 61 1.49 27.40 -15.02
N LEU A 62 2.04 26.81 -16.09
CA LEU A 62 3.46 26.43 -16.14
C LEU A 62 4.36 27.64 -15.91
N ASN A 63 4.06 28.77 -16.56
CA ASN A 63 4.80 30.01 -16.41
C ASN A 63 4.70 30.55 -14.98
N GLU A 64 3.49 30.58 -14.40
CA GLU A 64 3.27 31.05 -13.03
C GLU A 64 4.01 30.19 -12.00
N LEU A 65 3.94 28.87 -12.12
CA LEU A 65 4.69 27.93 -11.29
C LEU A 65 6.21 28.12 -11.45
N ALA A 66 6.70 28.38 -12.66
CA ALA A 66 8.10 28.66 -12.93
C ALA A 66 8.59 29.95 -12.25
N THR A 67 7.76 31.00 -12.22
CA THR A 67 8.10 32.23 -11.45
C THR A 67 8.23 31.99 -9.95
N GLN A 68 7.56 30.96 -9.44
CA GLN A 68 7.64 30.51 -8.04
C GLN A 68 8.72 29.43 -7.81
N GLY A 69 9.53 29.13 -8.83
CA GLY A 69 10.65 28.19 -8.75
C GLY A 69 10.28 26.72 -8.96
N ILE A 70 9.04 26.39 -9.34
CA ILE A 70 8.67 25.05 -9.79
C ILE A 70 8.82 24.98 -11.30
N LYS A 71 9.76 24.16 -11.77
CA LYS A 71 9.85 23.81 -13.20
C LYS A 71 9.09 22.51 -13.43
N MET A 72 8.11 22.57 -14.33
CA MET A 72 7.36 21.40 -14.80
C MET A 72 7.49 21.30 -16.32
N GLY A 73 7.58 20.06 -16.83
CA GLY A 73 7.53 19.78 -18.26
C GLY A 73 6.15 20.08 -18.84
N ALA A 74 6.11 20.46 -20.12
CA ALA A 74 4.85 20.72 -20.84
C ALA A 74 3.96 19.47 -20.92
N ASP A 75 4.57 18.29 -20.93
CA ASP A 75 3.89 16.98 -20.98
C ASP A 75 3.52 16.44 -19.58
N SER A 76 3.46 17.32 -18.57
CA SER A 76 3.02 16.92 -17.23
C SER A 76 1.60 16.38 -17.26
N ALA A 77 1.41 15.18 -16.72
CA ALA A 77 0.10 14.55 -16.66
C ALA A 77 -0.73 15.14 -15.51
N VAL A 78 -1.99 15.49 -15.80
CA VAL A 78 -2.96 15.93 -14.80
C VAL A 78 -4.02 14.86 -14.62
N LYS A 79 -4.15 14.36 -13.39
CA LYS A 79 -5.22 13.44 -12.99
C LYS A 79 -6.20 14.19 -12.08
N VAL A 80 -7.47 14.18 -12.44
CA VAL A 80 -8.55 14.67 -11.60
C VAL A 80 -8.83 13.67 -10.47
N ASN A 81 -8.52 14.03 -9.23
CA ASN A 81 -8.85 13.22 -8.06
C ASN A 81 -10.27 13.53 -7.58
N GLN A 82 -10.63 14.81 -7.58
CA GLN A 82 -11.98 15.29 -7.30
C GLN A 82 -12.22 16.56 -8.14
N GLU A 83 -13.21 16.48 -9.04
CA GLU A 83 -13.58 17.59 -9.93
C GLU A 83 -13.84 18.87 -9.14
N GLY A 84 -13.23 19.96 -9.61
CA GLY A 84 -13.29 21.28 -9.01
C GLY A 84 -12.66 21.39 -7.63
N LYS A 85 -11.90 20.39 -7.16
CA LYS A 85 -11.33 20.38 -5.80
C LYS A 85 -9.87 19.93 -5.70
N GLU A 86 -9.52 18.81 -6.32
CA GLU A 86 -8.23 18.16 -6.13
C GLU A 86 -7.73 17.50 -7.43
N TRP A 87 -6.47 17.78 -7.76
CA TRP A 87 -5.76 17.21 -8.89
C TRP A 87 -4.40 16.65 -8.47
N LEU A 88 -3.96 15.58 -9.11
CA LEU A 88 -2.60 15.07 -9.02
C LEU A 88 -1.87 15.40 -10.32
N ILE A 89 -0.76 16.13 -10.21
CA ILE A 89 0.05 16.54 -11.35
C ILE A 89 1.37 15.77 -11.26
N THR A 90 1.73 15.07 -12.32
CA THR A 90 2.93 14.23 -12.40
C THR A 90 3.79 14.65 -13.57
N ASP A 91 5.03 15.01 -13.29
CA ASP A 91 6.04 15.35 -14.28
C ASP A 91 7.10 14.25 -14.33
N LYS A 92 7.07 13.47 -15.41
CA LYS A 92 7.98 12.36 -15.66
C LYS A 92 9.38 12.83 -16.05
N GLU A 93 9.50 13.99 -16.71
CA GLU A 93 10.79 14.54 -17.14
C GLU A 93 11.63 14.95 -15.93
N ASN A 94 11.01 15.66 -14.97
CA ASN A 94 11.70 16.15 -13.78
C ASN A 94 11.57 15.23 -12.56
N LEU A 95 10.84 14.11 -12.68
CA LEU A 95 10.55 13.15 -11.60
C LEU A 95 9.89 13.83 -10.38
N GLN A 96 8.87 14.65 -10.64
CA GLN A 96 8.17 15.42 -9.61
C GLN A 96 6.67 15.15 -9.64
N ALA A 97 6.04 15.28 -8.48
CA ALA A 97 4.58 15.22 -8.39
C ALA A 97 4.06 16.23 -7.35
N TYR A 98 2.86 16.72 -7.62
CA TYR A 98 2.17 17.69 -6.77
C TYR A 98 0.70 17.31 -6.64
N THR A 99 0.17 17.39 -5.42
CA THR A 99 -1.28 17.45 -5.19
C THR A 99 -1.68 18.92 -5.19
N ALA A 100 -2.49 19.30 -6.17
CA ALA A 100 -3.08 20.62 -6.28
C ALA A 100 -4.48 20.62 -5.66
N THR A 101 -4.76 21.55 -4.74
CA THR A 101 -6.06 21.68 -4.08
C THR A 101 -6.55 23.11 -4.16
N ILE A 102 -7.83 23.31 -4.46
CA ILE A 102 -8.42 24.66 -4.48
C ILE A 102 -9.13 24.98 -3.16
N GLU A 103 -8.82 26.16 -2.61
CA GLU A 103 -9.49 26.71 -1.44
C GLU A 103 -9.47 28.24 -1.52
N SER A 104 -10.59 28.89 -1.17
CA SER A 104 -10.69 30.35 -1.11
C SER A 104 -10.22 31.07 -2.39
N GLY A 105 -10.54 30.53 -3.57
CA GLY A 105 -10.19 31.12 -4.87
C GLY A 105 -8.72 30.95 -5.28
N LYS A 106 -7.96 30.10 -4.59
CA LYS A 106 -6.56 29.80 -4.94
C LYS A 106 -6.33 28.31 -5.04
N ILE A 107 -5.50 27.90 -6.00
CA ILE A 107 -5.01 26.53 -6.12
C ILE A 107 -3.66 26.46 -5.44
N THR A 108 -3.52 25.56 -4.47
CA THR A 108 -2.30 25.33 -3.71
C THR A 108 -1.64 24.03 -4.13
N PHE A 109 -0.34 24.09 -4.42
CA PHE A 109 0.46 22.96 -4.89
C PHE A 109 1.29 22.40 -3.74
N ASN A 110 0.95 21.18 -3.33
CA ASN A 110 1.66 20.46 -2.27
C ASN A 110 2.51 19.37 -2.90
N LYS A 111 3.83 19.43 -2.69
CA LYS A 111 4.74 18.40 -3.20
C LYS A 111 4.36 17.04 -2.63
N THR A 112 4.29 16.03 -3.48
CA THR A 112 4.00 14.64 -3.11
C THR A 112 5.05 13.70 -3.71
N THR A 113 4.98 12.43 -3.33
CA THR A 113 5.87 11.39 -3.85
C THR A 113 5.61 11.20 -5.34
N TYR A 114 6.66 11.35 -6.16
CA TYR A 114 6.60 10.96 -7.56
C TYR A 114 6.45 9.44 -7.70
N ILE A 115 5.52 9.00 -8.55
CA ILE A 115 5.27 7.60 -8.89
C ILE A 115 5.22 7.50 -10.41
N ASP A 116 6.06 6.65 -10.98
CA ASP A 116 5.94 6.26 -12.38
C ASP A 116 4.82 5.22 -12.52
N TYR A 117 3.57 5.70 -12.63
CA TYR A 117 2.40 4.83 -12.60
C TYR A 117 2.37 3.78 -13.72
N GLU A 118 2.96 4.06 -14.88
CA GLU A 118 3.07 3.09 -15.99
C GLU A 118 3.99 1.95 -15.60
N LEU A 119 5.21 2.28 -15.14
CA LEU A 119 6.19 1.30 -14.70
C LEU A 119 5.66 0.45 -13.53
N GLU A 120 5.03 1.10 -12.54
CA GLU A 120 4.48 0.41 -11.39
C GLU A 120 3.28 -0.48 -11.75
N LYS A 121 2.40 -0.02 -12.65
CA LYS A 121 1.28 -0.81 -13.18
C LYS A 121 1.78 -2.09 -13.84
N ASP A 122 2.77 -1.99 -14.70
CA ASP A 122 3.32 -3.15 -15.42
C ASP A 122 3.94 -4.15 -14.45
N ALA A 123 4.66 -3.66 -13.43
CA ALA A 123 5.28 -4.50 -12.42
C ALA A 123 4.23 -5.24 -11.55
N VAL A 124 3.16 -4.55 -11.12
CA VAL A 124 2.05 -5.17 -10.37
C VAL A 124 1.32 -6.20 -11.23
N THR A 125 1.03 -5.85 -12.48
CA THR A 125 0.38 -6.76 -13.45
C THR A 125 1.20 -8.02 -13.64
N LYS A 126 2.52 -7.88 -13.79
CA LYS A 126 3.42 -9.02 -13.92
C LYS A 126 3.39 -9.93 -12.69
N VAL A 127 3.44 -9.37 -11.47
CA VAL A 127 3.42 -10.19 -10.23
C VAL A 127 2.15 -11.01 -10.13
N TYR A 128 0.99 -10.41 -10.41
CA TYR A 128 -0.27 -11.17 -10.36
C TYR A 128 -0.37 -12.21 -11.48
N LYS A 129 0.08 -11.87 -12.70
CA LYS A 129 0.15 -12.84 -13.80
C LYS A 129 1.06 -14.03 -13.46
N ASP A 130 2.27 -13.76 -12.96
CA ASP A 130 3.21 -14.79 -12.52
C ASP A 130 2.60 -15.67 -11.41
N PHE A 131 1.82 -15.09 -10.48
CA PHE A 131 1.12 -15.84 -9.44
C PHE A 131 0.15 -16.86 -10.03
N VAL A 132 -0.72 -16.42 -10.94
CA VAL A 132 -1.70 -17.27 -11.63
C VAL A 132 -0.98 -18.37 -12.42
N ASP A 133 0.00 -18.00 -13.25
CA ASP A 133 0.73 -18.93 -14.11
C ASP A 133 1.49 -19.97 -13.27
N PHE A 134 2.27 -19.54 -12.28
CA PHE A 134 3.04 -20.47 -11.44
C PHE A 134 2.17 -21.39 -10.60
N TYR A 135 1.02 -20.91 -10.10
CA TYR A 135 0.12 -21.80 -9.38
C TYR A 135 -0.51 -22.84 -10.29
N ASN A 136 -1.00 -22.42 -11.47
CA ASN A 136 -1.62 -23.31 -12.44
C ASN A 136 -0.64 -24.36 -13.00
N GLU A 137 0.64 -23.99 -13.13
CA GLU A 137 1.75 -24.89 -13.50
C GLU A 137 2.31 -25.70 -12.32
N ARG A 138 1.75 -25.57 -11.12
CA ARG A 138 2.20 -26.26 -9.88
C ARG A 138 3.64 -25.94 -9.47
N LYS A 139 4.17 -24.77 -9.86
CA LYS A 139 5.49 -24.26 -9.46
C LYS A 139 5.40 -23.50 -8.12
N LEU A 140 4.97 -24.18 -7.07
CA LEU A 140 4.66 -23.55 -5.76
C LEU A 140 5.84 -22.81 -5.12
N THR A 141 7.07 -23.28 -5.29
CA THR A 141 8.26 -22.54 -4.82
C THR A 141 8.36 -21.15 -5.43
N ASN A 142 7.89 -20.97 -6.68
CA ASN A 142 7.84 -19.66 -7.32
C ASN A 142 6.64 -18.84 -6.84
N VAL A 143 5.47 -19.47 -6.63
CA VAL A 143 4.32 -18.83 -5.98
C VAL A 143 4.74 -18.22 -4.64
N PHE A 144 5.45 -18.96 -3.79
CA PHE A 144 5.87 -18.49 -2.46
C PHE A 144 6.85 -17.32 -2.47
N LYS A 145 7.58 -17.11 -3.57
CA LYS A 145 8.49 -15.97 -3.76
C LYS A 145 7.73 -14.68 -4.10
N LEU A 146 6.48 -14.78 -4.53
CA LEU A 146 5.63 -13.63 -4.84
C LEU A 146 4.91 -13.06 -3.61
N TRP A 147 4.96 -13.74 -2.46
CA TRP A 147 4.36 -13.29 -1.21
C TRP A 147 5.38 -12.59 -0.30
N THR A 148 4.90 -11.70 0.58
CA THR A 148 5.81 -10.98 1.50
C THR A 148 6.50 -11.88 2.53
N ASN A 149 5.88 -13.03 2.84
CA ASN A 149 6.28 -13.96 3.88
C ASN A 149 6.36 -13.29 5.27
N LYS A 150 5.37 -12.44 5.58
CA LYS A 150 5.24 -11.72 6.85
C LYS A 150 4.04 -12.22 7.63
N SER A 151 3.99 -11.93 8.93
CA SER A 151 2.82 -12.22 9.77
C SER A 151 1.55 -11.52 9.30
N SER A 152 1.68 -10.43 8.54
CA SER A 152 0.57 -9.70 7.92
C SER A 152 0.02 -10.37 6.66
N ASP A 153 0.61 -11.46 6.17
CA ASP A 153 0.08 -12.15 4.99
C ASP A 153 -1.29 -12.73 5.31
N PHE A 154 -2.20 -12.70 4.33
CA PHE A 154 -3.58 -13.15 4.52
C PHE A 154 -4.17 -13.71 3.23
N LEU A 155 -4.78 -14.88 3.33
CA LEU A 155 -5.40 -15.58 2.21
C LEU A 155 -6.82 -15.98 2.59
N ILE A 156 -7.77 -15.65 1.72
CA ILE A 156 -9.12 -16.19 1.74
C ILE A 156 -9.39 -16.83 0.39
N VAL A 157 -9.87 -18.06 0.41
CA VAL A 157 -10.41 -18.74 -0.76
C VAL A 157 -11.76 -19.31 -0.39
N ASN A 158 -12.81 -18.82 -1.04
CA ASN A 158 -14.16 -19.33 -0.88
C ASN A 158 -14.51 -20.17 -2.11
N ILE A 159 -14.67 -21.47 -1.90
CA ILE A 159 -15.02 -22.46 -2.92
C ILE A 159 -16.46 -22.98 -2.70
N ALA A 160 -16.95 -23.82 -3.61
CA ALA A 160 -18.29 -24.41 -3.58
C ALA A 160 -18.81 -24.80 -2.18
N GLU A 161 -20.12 -24.68 -1.98
CA GLU A 161 -20.82 -24.89 -0.69
C GLU A 161 -20.40 -23.91 0.42
N ASN A 162 -19.79 -22.78 0.03
CA ASN A 162 -19.34 -21.72 0.93
C ASN A 162 -18.21 -22.18 1.88
N GLU A 163 -17.47 -23.23 1.50
CA GLU A 163 -16.28 -23.64 2.22
C GLU A 163 -15.26 -22.50 2.12
N THR A 164 -15.11 -21.78 3.24
CA THR A 164 -14.16 -20.67 3.34
C THR A 164 -12.86 -21.18 3.93
N ILE A 165 -11.83 -21.15 3.10
CA ILE A 165 -10.47 -21.50 3.49
C ILE A 165 -9.76 -20.19 3.82
N TYR A 166 -9.32 -20.06 5.06
CA TYR A 166 -8.61 -18.90 5.57
C TYR A 166 -7.20 -19.30 6.02
N ALA A 167 -6.23 -18.41 5.78
CA ALA A 167 -4.91 -18.51 6.35
C ALA A 167 -4.29 -17.13 6.60
N ASP A 168 -3.48 -17.03 7.65
CA ASP A 168 -2.68 -15.86 7.97
C ASP A 168 -1.19 -16.20 8.11
N GLY A 169 -0.35 -15.18 8.00
CA GLY A 169 1.09 -15.26 8.21
C GLY A 169 1.76 -16.43 7.50
N GLN A 170 2.46 -17.27 8.28
CA GLN A 170 3.16 -18.45 7.77
C GLN A 170 2.21 -19.56 7.28
N GLY A 171 0.94 -19.55 7.71
CA GLY A 171 -0.08 -20.52 7.31
C GLY A 171 -0.49 -20.40 5.84
N VAL A 172 -0.29 -19.24 5.22
CA VAL A 172 -0.64 -18.98 3.80
C VAL A 172 0.06 -19.97 2.87
N ARG A 173 1.37 -20.22 3.08
CA ARG A 173 2.15 -21.14 2.23
C ARG A 173 1.61 -22.56 2.30
N GLY A 174 1.41 -23.08 3.51
CA GLY A 174 0.88 -24.43 3.70
C GLY A 174 -0.54 -24.58 3.14
N THR A 175 -1.33 -23.50 3.17
CA THR A 175 -2.69 -23.49 2.61
C THR A 175 -2.68 -23.52 1.08
N LEU A 176 -1.85 -22.69 0.43
CA LEU A 176 -1.65 -22.75 -1.02
C LEU A 176 -1.13 -24.12 -1.48
N GLU A 177 -0.25 -24.73 -0.70
CA GLU A 177 0.24 -26.08 -0.97
C GLU A 177 -0.86 -27.14 -0.88
N LYS A 178 -1.69 -27.08 0.17
CA LYS A 178 -2.86 -27.97 0.33
C LYS A 178 -3.86 -27.80 -0.80
N LEU A 179 -4.18 -26.56 -1.17
CA LEU A 179 -5.08 -26.24 -2.29
C LEU A 179 -4.55 -26.81 -3.61
N ALA A 180 -3.25 -26.68 -3.88
CA ALA A 180 -2.65 -27.19 -5.12
C ALA A 180 -2.53 -28.72 -5.16
N LYS A 181 -2.25 -29.37 -4.03
CA LYS A 181 -2.23 -30.85 -3.90
C LYS A 181 -3.65 -31.43 -4.00
N GLY A 182 -4.63 -30.69 -3.48
CA GLY A 182 -6.03 -31.04 -3.42
C GLY A 182 -6.36 -32.15 -2.42
N HIS A 183 -7.53 -32.06 -1.80
CA HIS A 183 -8.20 -33.20 -1.17
C HIS A 183 -9.58 -33.32 -1.81
N HIS A 184 -9.87 -34.46 -2.44
CA HIS A 184 -11.14 -34.77 -3.12
C HIS A 184 -11.64 -33.69 -4.10
N SER A 185 -12.35 -32.67 -3.61
CA SER A 185 -13.04 -31.64 -4.41
C SER A 185 -12.10 -30.58 -5.02
N THR A 186 -10.93 -30.30 -4.43
CA THR A 186 -9.99 -29.25 -4.88
C THR A 186 -8.87 -29.71 -5.79
N LYS A 187 -8.80 -31.02 -6.04
CA LYS A 187 -7.75 -31.61 -6.84
C LYS A 187 -7.84 -31.10 -8.28
N ASN A 188 -6.76 -30.47 -8.74
CA ASN A 188 -6.60 -29.85 -10.06
C ASN A 188 -7.23 -28.46 -10.24
N ASP A 189 -7.74 -27.83 -9.19
CA ASP A 189 -8.25 -26.45 -9.31
C ASP A 189 -7.18 -25.49 -9.81
N ARG A 190 -7.62 -24.56 -10.65
CA ARG A 190 -6.80 -23.53 -11.29
C ARG A 190 -7.42 -22.17 -11.05
N TRP A 191 -6.57 -21.14 -10.99
CA TRP A 191 -7.02 -19.77 -11.15
C TRP A 191 -7.44 -19.57 -12.61
N ASN A 192 -8.73 -19.32 -12.81
CA ASN A 192 -9.35 -19.15 -14.12
C ASN A 192 -10.09 -17.82 -14.18
N GLY A 193 -9.92 -17.11 -15.30
CA GLY A 193 -10.63 -15.88 -15.61
C GLY A 193 -9.77 -14.89 -16.38
N SER A 194 -10.16 -13.62 -16.35
CA SER A 194 -9.51 -12.57 -17.16
C SER A 194 -8.34 -11.89 -16.43
N ALA A 195 -7.66 -10.98 -17.14
CA ALA A 195 -6.67 -10.10 -16.55
C ALA A 195 -7.28 -9.17 -15.47
N ILE A 196 -6.42 -8.38 -14.84
CA ILE A 196 -6.82 -7.35 -13.87
C ILE A 196 -7.84 -6.42 -14.52
N SER A 197 -8.96 -6.17 -13.84
CA SER A 197 -10.03 -5.27 -14.30
C SER A 197 -9.97 -3.91 -13.63
N GLU A 198 -9.43 -3.83 -12.42
CA GLU A 198 -9.21 -2.56 -11.71
C GLU A 198 -7.88 -2.61 -10.95
N MET A 199 -7.16 -1.49 -10.95
CA MET A 199 -5.92 -1.33 -10.19
C MET A 199 -5.89 0.04 -9.52
N TYR A 200 -5.39 0.07 -8.29
CA TYR A 200 -5.20 1.28 -7.51
C TYR A 200 -3.77 1.31 -6.97
N ILE A 201 -3.06 2.43 -7.07
CA ILE A 201 -1.69 2.60 -6.57
C ILE A 201 -1.59 3.86 -5.72
N ARG A 202 -0.99 3.74 -4.53
CA ARG A 202 -0.74 4.88 -3.62
C ARG A 202 0.62 4.79 -2.95
N SER A 203 1.14 5.94 -2.52
CA SER A 203 2.22 6.01 -1.53
C SER A 203 1.63 6.23 -0.14
N ARG A 204 2.00 5.38 0.82
CA ARG A 204 1.58 5.51 2.23
C ARG A 204 2.79 5.29 3.12
N GLY A 205 3.14 6.28 3.94
CA GLY A 205 4.30 6.22 4.83
C GLY A 205 5.62 5.98 4.08
N GLY A 206 5.75 6.46 2.84
CA GLY A 206 6.92 6.26 1.99
C GLY A 206 7.00 4.90 1.29
N ARG A 207 6.00 4.03 1.48
CA ARG A 207 5.90 2.72 0.81
C ARG A 207 4.86 2.78 -0.32
N LEU A 208 5.14 2.15 -1.45
CA LEU A 208 4.14 1.95 -2.49
C LEU A 208 3.27 0.73 -2.19
N GLU A 209 1.98 0.91 -2.36
CA GLU A 209 0.93 -0.10 -2.13
C GLU A 209 0.04 -0.15 -3.37
N ALA A 210 -0.44 -1.34 -3.71
CA ALA A 210 -1.35 -1.55 -4.81
C ALA A 210 -2.51 -2.45 -4.39
N SER A 211 -3.70 -2.14 -4.89
CA SER A 211 -4.86 -3.03 -4.82
C SER A 211 -5.31 -3.37 -6.22
N ILE A 212 -5.75 -4.61 -6.40
CA ILE A 212 -6.23 -5.12 -7.68
C ILE A 212 -7.56 -5.83 -7.48
N HIS A 213 -8.40 -5.76 -8.49
CA HIS A 213 -9.56 -6.60 -8.65
C HIS A 213 -9.52 -7.25 -10.02
N THR A 214 -9.87 -8.54 -10.08
CA THR A 214 -9.86 -9.34 -11.31
C THR A 214 -11.09 -10.23 -11.36
N THR A 215 -11.53 -10.57 -12.59
CA THR A 215 -12.54 -11.61 -12.82
C THR A 215 -11.91 -13.00 -12.94
N ASN A 216 -10.77 -13.21 -12.27
CA ASN A 216 -10.10 -14.48 -12.13
C ASN A 216 -10.24 -14.97 -10.68
N ALA A 217 -10.53 -16.25 -10.47
CA ALA A 217 -10.53 -16.88 -9.15
C ALA A 217 -10.19 -18.37 -9.27
N LEU A 218 -9.89 -19.02 -8.15
CA LEU A 218 -9.81 -20.47 -8.09
C LEU A 218 -11.19 -21.07 -8.50
N ARG A 219 -11.22 -21.89 -9.56
CA ARG A 219 -12.41 -22.46 -10.23
C ARG A 219 -13.30 -21.53 -11.08
N GLN A 220 -13.00 -20.23 -11.19
CA GLN A 220 -13.79 -19.13 -11.81
C GLN A 220 -14.57 -18.30 -10.79
N GLY A 221 -14.47 -16.97 -10.90
CA GLY A 221 -15.03 -16.04 -9.92
C GLY A 221 -14.34 -14.67 -9.95
N GLN A 222 -14.21 -14.06 -8.79
CA GLN A 222 -13.49 -12.79 -8.62
C GLN A 222 -12.37 -12.91 -7.60
N THR A 223 -11.27 -12.18 -7.83
CA THR A 223 -10.17 -12.05 -6.88
C THR A 223 -9.92 -10.59 -6.57
N TRP A 224 -9.77 -10.29 -5.29
CA TRP A 224 -9.20 -9.05 -4.79
C TRP A 224 -7.81 -9.33 -4.25
N GLY A 225 -6.87 -8.45 -4.56
CA GLY A 225 -5.47 -8.58 -4.15
C GLY A 225 -4.95 -7.28 -3.58
N TYR A 226 -4.09 -7.39 -2.57
CA TYR A 226 -3.33 -6.28 -2.02
C TYR A 226 -1.84 -6.63 -2.06
N LEU A 227 -1.07 -5.74 -2.69
CA LEU A 227 0.36 -5.87 -2.91
C LEU A 227 1.10 -4.69 -2.30
N VAL A 228 2.32 -4.95 -1.84
CA VAL A 228 3.22 -3.93 -1.30
C VAL A 228 4.56 -3.99 -2.00
N LYS A 229 5.15 -2.82 -2.23
CA LYS A 229 6.51 -2.73 -2.77
C LYS A 229 7.53 -2.82 -1.62
N VAL A 230 8.41 -3.81 -1.70
CA VAL A 230 9.51 -4.04 -0.76
C VAL A 230 10.83 -3.90 -1.51
N GLY A 231 11.55 -2.81 -1.25
CA GLY A 231 12.68 -2.41 -2.10
C GLY A 231 12.21 -2.15 -3.53
N SER A 232 12.78 -2.86 -4.51
CA SER A 232 12.39 -2.76 -5.91
C SER A 232 11.28 -3.73 -6.34
N LYS A 233 10.82 -4.63 -5.45
CA LYS A 233 9.93 -5.74 -5.82
C LYS A 233 8.52 -5.53 -5.28
N TRP A 234 7.52 -5.76 -6.12
CA TRP A 234 6.14 -5.93 -5.70
C TRP A 234 5.91 -7.35 -5.18
N LEU A 235 5.18 -7.47 -4.08
CA LEU A 235 4.86 -8.74 -3.44
C LEU A 235 3.40 -8.72 -2.96
N ILE A 236 2.73 -9.87 -3.08
CA ILE A 236 1.38 -10.12 -2.56
C ILE A 236 1.44 -10.18 -1.03
N ASN A 237 0.58 -9.41 -0.38
CA ASN A 237 0.38 -9.49 1.07
C ASN A 237 -1.00 -10.06 1.40
N LYS A 238 -2.06 -9.65 0.68
CA LYS A 238 -3.40 -10.21 0.90
C LYS A 238 -4.04 -10.63 -0.41
N LEU A 239 -4.76 -11.74 -0.39
CA LEU A 239 -5.51 -12.23 -1.54
C LEU A 239 -6.81 -12.87 -1.09
N GLU A 240 -7.90 -12.49 -1.72
CA GLU A 240 -9.23 -13.04 -1.51
C GLU A 240 -9.80 -13.48 -2.85
N SER A 241 -10.13 -14.77 -2.96
CA SER A 241 -10.66 -15.38 -4.18
C SER A 241 -12.01 -16.02 -3.87
N ILE A 242 -13.05 -15.57 -4.56
CA ILE A 242 -14.43 -16.03 -4.35
C ILE A 242 -14.97 -16.66 -5.63
N GLU A 243 -15.38 -17.92 -5.58
CA GLU A 243 -16.03 -18.62 -6.69
C GLU A 243 -17.35 -17.93 -7.08
N THR A 244 -17.67 -17.87 -8.37
CA THR A 244 -18.88 -17.21 -8.90
C THR A 244 -20.17 -17.58 -8.15
N ARG A 245 -20.31 -18.85 -7.75
CA ARG A 245 -21.51 -19.37 -7.06
C ARG A 245 -21.73 -18.76 -5.67
N ASN A 246 -20.68 -18.21 -5.06
CA ASN A 246 -20.72 -17.64 -3.72
C ASN A 246 -20.75 -16.10 -3.74
N LEU A 247 -20.54 -15.46 -4.90
CA LEU A 247 -20.50 -13.99 -5.02
C LEU A 247 -21.81 -13.32 -4.56
N ASN A 248 -22.97 -13.92 -4.83
CA ASN A 248 -24.27 -13.37 -4.41
C ASN A 248 -24.48 -13.38 -2.88
N ARG A 249 -23.72 -14.20 -2.15
CA ARG A 249 -23.72 -14.29 -0.69
C ARG A 249 -22.54 -13.55 -0.06
N HIS A 250 -21.57 -13.14 -0.88
CA HIS A 250 -20.39 -12.41 -0.45
C HIS A 250 -20.71 -10.92 -0.36
N LEU A 251 -21.10 -10.49 0.84
CA LEU A 251 -21.63 -9.13 1.05
C LEU A 251 -20.53 -8.07 1.26
N LYS A 252 -19.29 -8.47 1.56
CA LYS A 252 -18.16 -7.59 1.87
C LYS A 252 -16.83 -8.24 1.52
N ILE A 253 -15.92 -7.47 0.94
CA ILE A 253 -14.52 -7.86 0.69
C ILE A 253 -13.80 -7.99 2.05
N GLU A 254 -13.51 -9.21 2.48
CA GLU A 254 -12.93 -9.52 3.79
C GLU A 254 -11.49 -9.00 3.93
N ILE A 255 -10.70 -8.97 2.85
CA ILE A 255 -9.36 -8.35 2.88
C ILE A 255 -9.42 -6.84 3.13
N GLY A 256 -10.55 -6.19 2.79
CA GLY A 256 -10.84 -4.81 3.15
C GLY A 256 -11.19 -4.65 4.63
N ALA A 257 -11.98 -5.56 5.20
CA ALA A 257 -12.23 -5.58 6.65
C ALA A 257 -10.94 -5.81 7.45
N LYS A 258 -10.00 -6.61 6.92
CA LYS A 258 -8.69 -6.81 7.55
C LYS A 258 -7.84 -5.54 7.55
N GLU A 259 -7.91 -4.68 6.53
CA GLU A 259 -7.24 -3.36 6.54
C GLU A 259 -7.69 -2.53 7.75
N GLN A 260 -8.97 -2.55 8.09
CA GLN A 260 -9.50 -1.78 9.22
C GLN A 260 -8.89 -2.21 10.56
N LEU A 261 -8.38 -3.44 10.65
CA LEU A 261 -7.81 -4.00 11.88
C LEU A 261 -6.30 -3.73 12.00
N ASP A 262 -5.54 -3.85 10.91
CA ASP A 262 -4.07 -3.74 10.95
C ASP A 262 -3.51 -2.50 10.22
N GLY A 263 -4.38 -1.70 9.62
CA GLY A 263 -4.04 -0.49 8.88
C GLY A 263 -3.32 -0.77 7.55
N ILE A 264 -3.28 -2.02 7.08
CA ILE A 264 -2.56 -2.46 5.88
C ILE A 264 -3.48 -3.37 5.06
N GLY A 265 -3.91 -2.96 3.88
CA GLY A 265 -4.77 -3.84 3.11
C GLY A 265 -5.46 -3.15 1.95
N TYR A 266 -6.41 -3.88 1.39
CA TYR A 266 -7.11 -3.54 0.17
C TYR A 266 -7.77 -2.16 0.25
N PHE A 267 -7.66 -1.39 -0.83
CA PHE A 267 -8.26 -0.08 -0.99
C PHE A 267 -8.72 0.10 -2.43
N ASP A 268 -9.86 0.75 -2.62
CA ASP A 268 -10.51 0.95 -3.93
C ASP A 268 -10.93 2.40 -4.16
N ASN A 269 -10.34 3.34 -3.41
CA ASN A 269 -10.62 4.75 -3.59
C ASN A 269 -10.19 5.20 -5.00
N LYS A 270 -11.15 5.70 -5.79
CA LYS A 270 -10.97 6.14 -7.18
C LYS A 270 -9.84 7.15 -7.37
N LYS A 271 -9.53 7.97 -6.36
CA LYS A 271 -8.37 8.89 -6.42
C LYS A 271 -7.03 8.18 -6.63
N HIS A 272 -6.95 6.89 -6.29
CA HIS A 272 -5.77 6.05 -6.50
C HIS A 272 -5.86 5.13 -7.72
N GLN A 273 -7.00 5.12 -8.42
CA GLN A 273 -7.21 4.25 -9.57
C GLN A 273 -6.22 4.57 -10.70
N VAL A 274 -5.71 3.53 -11.35
CA VAL A 274 -4.80 3.63 -12.50
C VAL A 274 -5.51 3.07 -13.72
N THR A 275 -5.34 3.74 -14.87
CA THR A 275 -5.88 3.28 -16.14
C THR A 275 -5.11 2.04 -16.61
N LEU A 276 -5.85 0.95 -16.84
CA LEU A 276 -5.29 -0.35 -17.27
C LEU A 276 -5.03 -0.37 -18.78
#